data_AF-A0A816E090-F1
#
_entry.id   AF-A0A816E090-F1
#
_cell.length_a   1.000
_cell.length_b   1.000
_cell.length_c   1.000
_cell.angle_alpha   90.00
_cell.angle_beta   90.00
_cell.angle_gamma   90.00
#
_symmetry.space_group_name_H-M   'P 1'
#
loop_
_entity.id
_entity.type
_entity.pdbx_description
1 polymer ?
#
loop_
_entity_poly.entity_id
_entity_poly.type
_entity_poly.pdbx_seq_one_letter_code
_entity_poly.pdbx_strand_id
1 'polypeptide(L)'
;MTGPRHHPFLVAIKRQVNGIFQFPSEPIDVLFNVDSDSPTRPFGDAKAQWSFSATGNSFSYTRQYDETSAVAWTTNLDIYTVDLSMFGQPSVCITCDNLATDTDPSYSPTDDRVLIYQSQSKPGYESDQFKIKSYNGSNSKITLLGNWDRSIQAITWSHDGQSLFLELGEEAQNVIYHLFNIFENQSLTRLVSSGTSRDVNVHRINSRMFVFTHQSFVEPINIYLYSSDGSMQSITDHNKALLAKVKMSPAAETFSFLGARSDKVWRWYVPPLSGTDKRAPLAFFIHGGPQSSWYDAWGYGWNFQTYSSQGYAIIAINFHGSDSYGQNFTDSIIGNYGSLPFEDLQLGLTYALNKFSYIDPNRAVALGASYGGYMIYWIAGHPEMSHRFKTLISHNGVFDTRFKGYSTDELRFSEHDVGGYTPWANPDAYERYNPVDPVANWTQPILIILGARDYRVPDTQGISAFNALQRRGIESRLLYFPNENHWVLNTLNLLAWYEQVLGWMHKWTN
;
A
#
# COMPACT_ATOMS: atom_id res chain seq x y z
N MET A 1 20.42 -10.76 16.81
CA MET A 1 21.27 -10.15 15.77
C MET A 1 22.30 -9.27 16.47
N THR A 2 23.59 -9.38 16.13
CA THR A 2 24.65 -8.50 16.68
C THR A 2 25.01 -7.47 15.61
N GLY A 3 24.45 -6.27 15.70
CA GLY A 3 24.68 -5.17 14.78
C GLY A 3 24.28 -3.83 15.43
N PRO A 4 24.65 -2.70 14.83
CA PRO A 4 24.27 -1.39 15.34
C PRO A 4 22.74 -1.24 15.37
N ARG A 5 22.24 -0.70 16.49
CA ARG A 5 20.82 -0.38 16.69
C ARG A 5 20.49 1.01 16.18
N HIS A 6 19.28 1.18 15.68
CA HIS A 6 18.69 2.48 15.36
C HIS A 6 18.02 3.00 16.62
N HIS A 7 18.72 3.86 17.37
CA HIS A 7 18.17 4.54 18.53
C HIS A 7 18.04 6.05 18.26
N PRO A 8 16.98 6.70 18.78
CA PRO A 8 16.91 8.15 18.87
C PRO A 8 17.86 8.65 19.95
N PHE A 9 18.68 9.65 19.59
CA PHE A 9 19.57 10.34 20.52
C PHE A 9 19.09 11.78 20.75
N LEU A 10 19.07 12.21 22.00
CA LEU A 10 18.76 13.59 22.37
C LEU A 10 20.05 14.38 22.58
N VAL A 11 20.14 15.57 21.99
CA VAL A 11 21.26 16.49 22.20
C VAL A 11 20.76 17.89 22.54
N ALA A 12 21.33 18.50 23.58
CA ALA A 12 21.06 19.89 23.89
C ALA A 12 21.69 20.79 22.81
N ILE A 13 21.00 21.86 22.43
CA ILE A 13 21.54 22.86 21.49
C ILE A 13 21.49 24.23 22.14
N LYS A 14 22.64 24.91 22.19
CA LYS A 14 22.76 26.28 22.71
C LYS A 14 23.09 27.23 21.57
N ARG A 15 22.23 28.22 21.34
CA ARG A 15 22.50 29.31 20.39
C ARG A 15 23.39 30.36 21.05
N GLN A 16 24.57 30.57 20.50
CA GLN A 16 25.51 31.60 20.94
C GLN A 16 25.07 32.99 20.46
N VAL A 17 25.61 34.04 21.10
CA VAL A 17 25.30 35.44 20.78
C VAL A 17 25.61 35.80 19.32
N ASN A 18 26.64 35.16 18.74
CA ASN A 18 27.01 35.32 17.34
C ASN A 18 26.15 34.49 16.36
N GLY A 19 25.10 33.83 16.83
CA GLY A 19 24.18 33.02 16.03
C GLY A 19 24.64 31.58 15.77
N ILE A 20 25.84 31.18 16.21
CA ILE A 20 26.34 29.81 16.07
C ILE A 20 25.66 28.89 17.09
N PHE A 21 25.19 27.72 16.66
CA PHE A 21 24.71 26.69 17.57
C PHE A 21 25.87 25.81 18.05
N GLN A 22 25.91 25.54 19.34
CA GLN A 22 26.85 24.62 19.97
C GLN A 22 26.10 23.48 20.64
N PHE A 23 26.73 22.30 20.67
CA PHE A 23 26.28 21.13 21.40
C PHE A 23 27.07 21.07 22.71
N PRO A 24 26.50 21.52 23.84
CA PRO A 24 27.24 21.64 25.10
C PRO A 24 27.40 20.29 25.83
N SER A 25 26.77 19.22 25.33
CA SER A 25 26.79 17.88 25.91
C SER A 25 26.88 16.83 24.81
N GLU A 26 27.38 15.65 25.18
CA GLU A 26 27.26 14.47 24.34
C GLU A 26 25.78 14.10 24.12
N PRO A 27 25.43 13.47 22.97
CA PRO A 27 24.10 12.93 22.75
C PRO A 27 23.76 11.84 23.78
N ILE A 28 22.52 11.86 24.27
CA ILE A 28 21.97 10.88 25.21
C ILE A 28 21.16 9.87 24.43
N ASP A 29 21.47 8.58 24.57
CA ASP A 29 20.64 7.49 24.06
C ASP A 29 19.35 7.41 24.86
N VAL A 30 18.22 7.74 24.23
CA VAL A 30 16.90 7.72 24.89
C VAL A 30 16.43 6.28 25.13
N LEU A 31 17.01 5.32 24.43
CA LEU A 31 16.72 3.88 24.52
C LEU A 31 17.87 3.12 25.18
N PHE A 32 18.56 3.76 26.14
CA PHE A 32 19.67 3.14 26.86
C PHE A 32 19.26 1.77 27.45
N ASN A 33 20.10 0.74 27.20
CA ASN A 33 19.85 -0.66 27.57
C ASN A 33 18.59 -1.32 26.96
N VAL A 34 17.99 -0.72 25.93
CA VAL A 34 16.96 -1.37 25.12
C VAL A 34 17.62 -2.05 23.94
N ASP A 35 17.42 -3.36 23.80
CA ASP A 35 17.92 -4.11 22.64
C ASP A 35 16.85 -4.14 21.53
N SER A 36 16.54 -2.97 20.95
CA SER A 36 15.52 -2.84 19.92
C SER A 36 15.74 -1.65 18.98
N ASP A 37 15.32 -1.76 17.72
CA ASP A 37 15.32 -0.65 16.77
C ASP A 37 14.06 0.23 16.93
N SER A 38 14.24 1.54 17.07
CA SER A 38 13.18 2.54 16.93
C SER A 38 13.71 3.76 16.16
N PRO A 39 13.19 4.05 14.96
CA PRO A 39 12.08 3.39 14.31
C PRO A 39 12.39 1.93 13.91
N THR A 40 11.35 1.09 13.90
CA THR A 40 11.40 -0.34 13.63
C THR A 40 11.76 -0.62 12.18
N ARG A 41 12.38 -1.77 11.92
CA ARG A 41 12.75 -2.19 10.55
C ARG A 41 11.65 -3.09 9.94
N PRO A 42 11.56 -3.20 8.60
CA PRO A 42 12.37 -2.52 7.60
C PRO A 42 11.80 -1.17 7.11
N PHE A 43 10.58 -0.82 7.51
CA PHE A 43 9.81 0.30 6.95
C PHE A 43 9.70 1.53 7.85
N GLY A 44 10.22 1.51 9.07
CA GLY A 44 10.07 2.60 10.01
C GLY A 44 10.72 3.89 9.50
N ASP A 45 9.90 4.94 9.41
CA ASP A 45 10.39 6.29 9.19
C ASP A 45 10.60 7.02 10.53
N ALA A 46 11.46 8.04 10.52
CA ALA A 46 11.76 8.81 11.72
C ALA A 46 10.66 9.82 12.09
N LYS A 47 9.49 9.83 11.44
CA LYS A 47 8.42 10.81 11.72
C LYS A 47 7.19 10.20 12.35
N ALA A 48 6.92 8.92 12.12
CA ALA A 48 5.70 8.27 12.57
C ALA A 48 5.90 7.56 13.91
N GLN A 49 7.04 6.89 14.15
CA GLN A 49 7.16 5.93 15.26
C GLN A 49 7.70 6.46 16.59
N TRP A 50 7.76 7.78 16.78
CA TRP A 50 8.08 8.39 18.07
C TRP A 50 7.53 9.80 18.19
N SER A 51 7.34 10.26 19.42
CA SER A 51 6.81 11.60 19.69
C SER A 51 7.31 12.16 21.02
N PHE A 52 7.49 13.47 21.09
CA PHE A 52 7.74 14.20 22.33
C PHE A 52 6.44 14.83 22.82
N SER A 53 6.26 14.87 24.15
CA SER A 53 5.21 15.65 24.77
C SER A 53 5.38 17.15 24.49
N ALA A 54 4.32 17.94 24.66
CA ALA A 54 4.32 19.38 24.41
C ALA A 54 5.44 20.14 25.17
N THR A 55 5.72 19.74 26.41
CA THR A 55 6.81 20.32 27.21
C THR A 55 8.19 19.71 26.93
N GLY A 56 8.26 18.61 26.19
CA GLY A 56 9.48 17.85 25.93
C GLY A 56 9.99 17.05 27.14
N ASN A 57 9.16 16.84 28.16
CA ASN A 57 9.52 16.04 29.34
C ASN A 57 9.24 14.54 29.18
N SER A 58 8.35 14.16 28.26
CA SER A 58 8.09 12.75 27.95
C SER A 58 8.40 12.45 26.49
N PHE A 59 8.86 11.23 26.26
CA PHE A 59 9.14 10.67 24.93
C PHE A 59 8.40 9.35 24.79
N SER A 60 7.77 9.13 23.65
CA SER A 60 7.13 7.87 23.30
C SER A 60 7.72 7.32 22.02
N TYR A 61 7.75 5.99 21.91
CA TYR A 61 8.30 5.32 20.74
C TYR A 61 7.66 3.94 20.52
N THR A 62 7.63 3.52 19.26
CA THR A 62 7.25 2.17 18.87
C THR A 62 8.44 1.23 18.95
N ARG A 63 8.21 0.01 19.44
CA ARG A 63 9.20 -1.05 19.54
C ARG A 63 8.56 -2.39 19.19
N GLN A 64 9.35 -3.29 18.58
CA GLN A 64 8.92 -4.66 18.36
C GLN A 64 9.00 -5.49 19.66
N TYR A 65 7.95 -6.29 19.92
CA TYR A 65 7.82 -7.08 21.16
C TYR A 65 8.98 -8.05 21.41
N ASP A 66 9.35 -8.85 20.40
CA ASP A 66 10.48 -9.79 20.45
C ASP A 66 11.37 -9.62 19.20
N GLU A 67 12.60 -9.12 19.41
CA GLU A 67 13.60 -8.94 18.36
C GLU A 67 14.55 -10.13 18.15
N THR A 68 14.33 -11.23 18.88
CA THR A 68 15.21 -12.39 18.84
C THR A 68 14.69 -13.47 17.91
N SER A 69 13.65 -14.20 18.33
CA SER A 69 13.22 -15.43 17.65
C SER A 69 11.92 -15.26 16.86
N ALA A 70 11.07 -14.31 17.27
CA ALA A 70 9.72 -14.20 16.74
C ALA A 70 9.51 -13.10 15.66
N VAL A 71 10.52 -12.26 15.37
CA VAL A 71 10.41 -11.09 14.48
C VAL A 71 9.70 -11.37 13.14
N ALA A 72 9.98 -12.52 12.54
CA ALA A 72 9.44 -12.88 11.23
C ALA A 72 7.97 -13.32 11.24
N TRP A 73 7.44 -13.73 12.40
CA TRP A 73 6.12 -14.36 12.54
C TRP A 73 5.15 -13.56 13.39
N THR A 74 5.56 -12.39 13.88
CA THR A 74 4.70 -11.49 14.67
C THR A 74 4.56 -10.13 14.01
N THR A 75 3.37 -9.55 14.10
CA THR A 75 3.12 -8.13 13.82
C THR A 75 3.18 -7.28 15.09
N ASN A 76 3.42 -7.88 16.26
CA ASN A 76 3.32 -7.18 17.53
C ASN A 76 4.36 -6.05 17.65
N LEU A 77 3.85 -4.83 17.56
CA LEU A 77 4.54 -3.60 17.87
C LEU A 77 3.84 -2.99 19.08
N ASP A 78 4.64 -2.43 19.98
CA ASP A 78 4.19 -1.87 21.23
C ASP A 78 4.72 -0.45 21.39
N ILE A 79 3.95 0.37 22.10
CA ILE A 79 4.30 1.74 22.45
C ILE A 79 4.85 1.77 23.86
N TYR A 80 6.00 2.43 23.96
CA TYR A 80 6.72 2.65 25.21
C TYR A 80 6.82 4.14 25.48
N THR A 81 6.87 4.52 26.76
CA THR A 81 7.09 5.89 27.20
C THR A 81 8.33 5.99 28.10
N VAL A 82 9.01 7.13 28.02
CA VAL A 82 10.20 7.49 28.80
C VAL A 82 9.97 8.86 29.41
N ASP A 83 10.20 8.97 30.72
CA ASP A 83 10.28 10.27 31.40
C ASP A 83 11.71 10.82 31.27
N LEU A 84 11.87 11.87 30.47
CA LEU A 84 13.15 12.51 30.21
C LEU A 84 13.67 13.32 31.41
N SER A 85 12.85 13.59 32.43
CA SER A 85 13.36 14.14 33.70
C SER A 85 14.12 13.08 34.52
N MET A 86 13.89 11.80 34.23
CA MET A 86 14.47 10.65 34.91
C MET A 86 15.36 9.83 33.97
N PHE A 87 16.27 10.49 33.23
CA PHE A 87 17.21 9.81 32.31
C PHE A 87 17.89 8.60 32.96
N GLY A 88 17.87 7.47 32.24
CA GLY A 88 18.46 6.20 32.68
C GLY A 88 17.48 5.25 33.38
N GLN A 89 16.22 5.65 33.60
CA GLN A 89 15.16 4.72 34.00
C GLN A 89 14.67 3.88 32.81
N PRO A 90 14.21 2.63 33.04
CA PRO A 90 13.61 1.82 31.98
C PRO A 90 12.35 2.46 31.39
N SER A 91 12.15 2.29 30.10
CA SER A 91 10.91 2.63 29.41
C SER A 91 9.72 1.84 29.96
N VAL A 92 8.54 2.47 30.03
CA VAL A 92 7.29 1.82 30.44
C VAL A 92 6.47 1.44 29.21
N CYS A 93 6.14 0.16 29.07
CA CYS A 93 5.23 -0.28 28.02
C CYS A 93 3.78 0.06 28.36
N ILE A 94 3.07 0.74 27.46
CA ILE A 94 1.67 1.12 27.67
C ILE A 94 0.68 0.28 26.85
N THR A 95 1.17 -0.55 25.92
CA THR A 95 0.32 -1.37 25.03
C THR A 95 0.59 -2.88 25.06
N CYS A 96 1.52 -3.38 25.87
CA CYS A 96 1.96 -4.78 25.87
C CYS A 96 0.86 -5.84 26.16
N ASP A 97 -0.34 -5.42 26.54
CA ASP A 97 -1.55 -6.25 26.63
C ASP A 97 -2.20 -6.54 25.26
N ASN A 98 -1.89 -5.76 24.23
CA ASN A 98 -2.25 -6.02 22.85
C ASN A 98 -1.16 -6.87 22.18
N LEU A 99 -1.56 -7.93 21.47
CA LEU A 99 -0.61 -8.79 20.74
C LEU A 99 -0.55 -8.45 19.25
N ALA A 100 -1.34 -7.45 18.81
CA ALA A 100 -1.33 -6.92 17.45
C ALA A 100 -0.47 -5.65 17.37
N THR A 101 -0.50 -4.95 16.24
CA THR A 101 0.31 -3.75 16.01
C THR A 101 -0.29 -2.54 16.74
N ASP A 102 0.45 -1.97 17.69
CA ASP A 102 0.27 -0.60 18.17
C ASP A 102 1.48 0.24 17.72
N THR A 103 1.22 1.31 16.96
CA THR A 103 2.28 2.13 16.36
C THR A 103 1.86 3.59 16.28
N ASP A 104 2.81 4.38 15.84
CA ASP A 104 2.71 5.79 15.50
C ASP A 104 2.17 6.65 16.65
N PRO A 105 2.83 6.60 17.83
CA PRO A 105 2.43 7.38 18.98
C PRO A 105 2.61 8.87 18.70
N SER A 106 1.62 9.68 19.08
CA SER A 106 1.64 11.12 18.86
C SER A 106 1.03 11.86 20.04
N TYR A 107 1.87 12.60 20.79
CA TYR A 107 1.39 13.39 21.92
C TYR A 107 0.55 14.57 21.47
N SER A 108 -0.42 14.95 22.30
CA SER A 108 -1.15 16.20 22.12
C SER A 108 -0.17 17.38 22.14
N PRO A 109 -0.31 18.36 21.22
CA PRO A 109 0.52 19.55 21.21
C PRO A 109 0.25 20.50 22.39
N THR A 110 -0.79 20.25 23.19
CA THR A 110 -1.22 21.13 24.29
C THR A 110 -1.36 20.44 25.65
N ASP A 111 -1.34 19.10 25.70
CA ASP A 111 -1.45 18.33 26.96
C ASP A 111 -0.49 17.12 26.96
N ASP A 112 0.56 17.18 27.81
CA ASP A 112 1.56 16.13 27.95
C ASP A 112 0.99 14.76 28.36
N ARG A 113 -0.21 14.73 28.94
CA ARG A 113 -0.83 13.49 29.41
C ARG A 113 -1.49 12.72 28.29
N VAL A 114 -1.90 13.41 27.22
CA VAL A 114 -2.66 12.81 26.13
C VAL A 114 -1.72 12.33 25.03
N LEU A 115 -1.78 11.04 24.77
CA LEU A 115 -1.13 10.37 23.65
C LEU A 115 -2.21 9.73 22.78
N ILE A 116 -2.12 9.88 21.47
CA ILE A 116 -2.90 9.08 20.52
C ILE A 116 -1.97 8.12 19.78
N TYR A 117 -2.53 7.05 19.23
CA TYR A 117 -1.78 6.10 18.42
C TYR A 117 -2.68 5.25 17.53
N GLN A 118 -2.09 4.60 16.53
CA GLN A 118 -2.75 3.64 15.66
C GLN A 118 -2.66 2.24 16.27
N SER A 119 -3.77 1.50 16.22
CA SER A 119 -3.94 0.21 16.89
C SER A 119 -4.71 -0.78 16.03
N GLN A 120 -4.12 -1.94 15.80
CA GLN A 120 -4.77 -3.14 15.25
C GLN A 120 -5.22 -4.05 16.40
N SER A 121 -6.14 -4.97 16.10
CA SER A 121 -6.72 -5.92 17.07
C SER A 121 -6.44 -7.39 16.75
N LYS A 122 -5.95 -7.70 15.54
CA LYS A 122 -5.67 -9.07 15.09
C LYS A 122 -4.16 -9.33 15.00
N PRO A 123 -3.59 -10.13 15.90
CA PRO A 123 -2.18 -10.52 15.83
C PRO A 123 -1.87 -11.26 14.54
N GLY A 124 -0.70 -10.98 13.95
CA GLY A 124 -0.23 -11.65 12.74
C GLY A 124 -0.89 -11.17 11.44
N TYR A 125 -1.80 -10.21 11.49
CA TYR A 125 -2.50 -9.70 10.30
C TYR A 125 -2.19 -8.23 10.05
N GLU A 126 -1.26 -7.97 9.12
CA GLU A 126 -0.81 -6.60 8.83
C GLU A 126 -1.86 -5.74 8.13
N SER A 127 -2.82 -6.36 7.45
CA SER A 127 -3.93 -5.69 6.78
C SER A 127 -5.17 -5.56 7.68
N ASP A 128 -5.03 -5.83 8.98
CA ASP A 128 -6.08 -5.51 9.96
C ASP A 128 -6.33 -4.00 10.00
N GLN A 129 -7.53 -3.64 10.44
CA GLN A 129 -7.92 -2.24 10.51
C GLN A 129 -7.09 -1.50 11.55
N PHE A 130 -6.37 -0.45 11.14
CA PHE A 130 -5.84 0.53 12.08
C PHE A 130 -6.97 1.42 12.60
N LYS A 131 -7.16 1.39 13.92
CA LYS A 131 -8.05 2.27 14.67
C LYS A 131 -7.24 3.31 15.43
N ILE A 132 -7.91 4.38 15.86
CA ILE A 132 -7.28 5.40 16.71
C ILE A 132 -7.58 5.09 18.17
N LYS A 133 -6.52 5.03 18.98
CA LYS A 133 -6.62 4.92 20.43
C LYS A 133 -6.10 6.18 21.09
N SER A 134 -6.67 6.57 22.22
CA SER A 134 -6.11 7.58 23.11
C SER A 134 -5.75 6.99 24.47
N TYR A 135 -4.66 7.51 25.03
CA TYR A 135 -4.08 7.17 26.32
C TYR A 135 -3.85 8.47 27.10
N ASN A 136 -4.20 8.49 28.39
CA ASN A 136 -4.14 9.70 29.22
C ASN A 136 -3.27 9.53 30.50
N GLY A 137 -2.37 8.54 30.53
CA GLY A 137 -1.57 8.20 31.71
C GLY A 137 -2.25 7.22 32.68
N SER A 138 -3.51 6.85 32.47
CA SER A 138 -4.18 5.76 33.20
C SER A 138 -4.18 4.46 32.37
N ASN A 139 -4.41 3.30 33.00
CA ASN A 139 -4.54 2.02 32.27
C ASN A 139 -5.76 1.96 31.32
N SER A 140 -6.59 3.00 31.28
CA SER A 140 -7.78 3.07 30.42
C SER A 140 -7.43 3.68 29.05
N LYS A 141 -7.70 2.92 27.98
CA LYS A 141 -7.54 3.35 26.58
C LYS A 141 -8.91 3.54 25.93
N ILE A 142 -9.12 4.65 25.22
CA ILE A 142 -10.38 4.93 24.52
C ILE A 142 -10.18 4.75 23.01
N THR A 143 -11.09 4.04 22.35
CA THR A 143 -11.12 3.95 20.88
C THR A 143 -11.92 5.13 20.32
N LEU A 144 -11.32 5.94 19.46
CA LEU A 144 -12.03 7.00 18.74
C LEU A 144 -12.76 6.43 17.52
N LEU A 145 -13.79 7.13 17.03
CA LEU A 145 -14.60 6.76 15.86
C LEU A 145 -15.41 5.45 15.94
N GLY A 146 -15.38 4.74 17.08
CA GLY A 146 -16.30 3.63 17.37
C GLY A 146 -16.37 2.55 16.27
N ASN A 147 -17.49 2.50 15.54
CA ASN A 147 -17.79 1.51 14.49
C ASN A 147 -17.27 1.89 13.10
N TRP A 148 -16.42 2.91 12.99
CA TRP A 148 -15.75 3.25 11.74
C TRP A 148 -15.02 2.03 11.17
N ASP A 149 -15.14 1.78 9.87
CA ASP A 149 -14.72 0.55 9.22
C ASP A 149 -13.62 0.75 8.15
N ARG A 150 -13.16 2.00 7.93
CA ARG A 150 -11.99 2.30 7.11
C ARG A 150 -10.72 2.30 7.96
N SER A 151 -9.63 1.75 7.43
CA SER A 151 -8.33 1.70 8.11
C SER A 151 -7.65 3.07 8.05
N ILE A 152 -7.21 3.58 9.21
CA ILE A 152 -6.49 4.86 9.30
C ILE A 152 -5.05 4.66 8.82
N GLN A 153 -4.59 5.52 7.91
CA GLN A 153 -3.23 5.47 7.38
C GLN A 153 -2.29 6.44 8.10
N ALA A 154 -2.75 7.65 8.44
CA ALA A 154 -1.97 8.60 9.23
C ALA A 154 -2.87 9.52 10.05
N ILE A 155 -2.29 10.08 11.13
CA ILE A 155 -2.97 10.99 12.05
C ILE A 155 -2.11 12.22 12.29
N THR A 156 -2.69 13.40 12.13
CA THR A 156 -2.03 14.68 12.44
C THR A 156 -2.88 15.53 13.38
N TRP A 157 -2.29 16.02 14.47
CA TRP A 157 -2.98 16.92 15.39
C TRP A 157 -3.27 18.30 14.79
N SER A 158 -4.43 18.88 15.14
CA SER A 158 -4.58 20.33 15.06
C SER A 158 -3.69 21.04 16.07
N HIS A 159 -3.30 22.28 15.77
CA HIS A 159 -2.38 23.01 16.63
C HIS A 159 -2.90 23.25 18.06
N ASP A 160 -4.22 23.38 18.21
CA ASP A 160 -4.88 23.52 19.52
C ASP A 160 -5.01 22.22 20.33
N GLY A 161 -4.69 21.07 19.74
CA GLY A 161 -4.81 19.76 20.39
C GLY A 161 -6.24 19.28 20.62
N GLN A 162 -7.25 19.87 19.96
CA GLN A 162 -8.67 19.53 20.14
C GLN A 162 -9.25 18.65 19.02
N SER A 163 -8.53 18.50 17.91
CA SER A 163 -9.00 17.78 16.73
C SER A 163 -7.86 17.09 15.99
N LEU A 164 -8.22 16.18 15.08
CA LEU A 164 -7.27 15.40 14.28
C LEU A 164 -7.60 15.53 12.80
N PHE A 165 -6.56 15.58 11.98
CA PHE A 165 -6.63 15.32 10.55
C PHE A 165 -6.26 13.85 10.31
N LEU A 166 -7.11 13.16 9.57
CA LEU A 166 -6.97 11.72 9.30
C LEU A 166 -6.79 11.50 7.81
N GLU A 167 -5.76 10.74 7.45
CA GLU A 167 -5.50 10.27 6.09
C GLU A 167 -5.91 8.80 6.02
N LEU A 168 -6.73 8.43 5.02
CA LEU A 168 -7.20 7.05 4.85
C LEU A 168 -7.63 6.75 3.42
N GLY A 169 -7.68 5.46 3.09
CA GLY A 169 -8.25 4.98 1.84
C GLY A 169 -9.77 4.93 1.89
N GLU A 170 -10.44 5.53 0.91
CA GLU A 170 -11.89 5.39 0.71
C GLU A 170 -12.22 5.33 -0.79
N GLU A 171 -12.82 4.22 -1.22
CA GLU A 171 -13.18 3.97 -2.62
C GLU A 171 -12.03 4.23 -3.63
N ALA A 172 -10.83 3.73 -3.29
CA ALA A 172 -9.59 3.93 -4.05
C ALA A 172 -9.17 5.41 -4.24
N GLN A 173 -9.64 6.29 -3.37
CA GLN A 173 -9.06 7.61 -3.14
C GLN A 173 -8.27 7.57 -1.84
N ASN A 174 -7.27 8.45 -1.69
CA ASN A 174 -6.70 8.74 -0.38
C ASN A 174 -7.18 10.13 0.07
N VAL A 175 -8.00 10.12 1.11
CA VAL A 175 -8.84 11.25 1.50
C VAL A 175 -8.38 11.81 2.82
N ILE A 176 -8.64 13.10 3.02
CA ILE A 176 -8.35 13.80 4.28
C ILE A 176 -9.67 14.10 4.97
N TYR A 177 -9.78 13.66 6.21
CA TYR A 177 -10.87 13.98 7.11
C TYR A 177 -10.40 14.89 8.25
N HIS A 178 -11.32 15.69 8.79
CA HIS A 178 -11.16 16.42 10.03
C HIS A 178 -12.10 15.83 11.09
N LEU A 179 -11.52 15.26 12.14
CA LEU A 179 -12.20 14.75 13.31
C LEU A 179 -12.16 15.80 14.43
N PHE A 180 -13.30 16.44 14.68
CA PHE A 180 -13.46 17.47 15.71
C PHE A 180 -13.81 16.86 17.07
N ASN A 181 -13.49 17.60 18.13
CA ASN A 181 -13.92 17.33 19.51
C ASN A 181 -13.57 15.92 19.99
N ILE A 182 -12.32 15.50 19.83
CA ILE A 182 -11.91 14.09 20.05
C ILE A 182 -12.14 13.59 21.49
N PHE A 183 -12.21 14.49 22.46
CA PHE A 183 -12.46 14.17 23.87
C PHE A 183 -13.94 14.15 24.25
N GLU A 184 -14.83 14.60 23.36
CA GLU A 184 -16.26 14.75 23.61
C GLU A 184 -17.08 14.23 22.41
N ASN A 185 -18.17 14.92 22.05
CA ASN A 185 -19.07 14.59 20.95
C ASN A 185 -18.34 14.69 19.59
N GLN A 186 -17.59 13.64 19.26
CA GLN A 186 -16.81 13.50 18.02
C GLN A 186 -17.67 13.75 16.78
N SER A 187 -17.15 14.56 15.86
CA SER A 187 -17.74 14.75 14.54
C SER A 187 -16.68 14.70 13.45
N LEU A 188 -17.00 14.03 12.34
CA LEU A 188 -16.06 13.72 11.27
C LEU A 188 -16.52 14.41 9.98
N THR A 189 -15.65 15.20 9.35
CA THR A 189 -15.94 15.90 8.08
C THR A 189 -14.89 15.56 7.03
N ARG A 190 -15.33 15.13 5.84
CA ARG A 190 -14.41 14.91 4.71
C ARG A 190 -14.01 16.25 4.12
N LEU A 191 -12.71 16.53 4.04
CA LEU A 191 -12.16 17.77 3.51
C LEU A 191 -11.66 17.62 2.07
N VAL A 192 -10.96 16.51 1.77
CA VAL A 192 -10.45 16.20 0.42
C VAL A 192 -11.03 14.86 -0.02
N SER A 193 -11.61 14.82 -1.23
CA SER A 193 -12.42 13.70 -1.68
C SER A 193 -11.92 12.97 -2.93
N SER A 194 -10.98 13.53 -3.67
CA SER A 194 -10.43 12.93 -4.89
C SER A 194 -8.92 12.84 -4.84
N GLY A 195 -8.32 12.12 -5.78
CA GLY A 195 -6.90 11.84 -5.85
C GLY A 195 -6.39 11.04 -4.66
N THR A 196 -5.08 11.08 -4.51
CA THR A 196 -4.35 10.55 -3.37
C THR A 196 -3.67 11.70 -2.65
N SER A 197 -4.17 12.01 -1.45
CA SER A 197 -3.67 13.09 -0.61
C SER A 197 -2.97 12.54 0.63
N ARG A 198 -1.77 13.03 0.95
CA ARG A 198 -0.98 12.57 2.11
C ARG A 198 -0.18 13.67 2.79
N ASP A 199 0.53 13.34 3.86
CA ASP A 199 1.55 14.17 4.49
C ASP A 199 1.01 15.51 5.03
N VAL A 200 -0.13 15.45 5.73
CA VAL A 200 -0.76 16.66 6.28
C VAL A 200 0.19 17.37 7.25
N ASN A 201 0.36 18.68 7.04
CA ASN A 201 1.12 19.55 7.94
C ASN A 201 0.30 20.80 8.27
N VAL A 202 -0.20 20.85 9.51
CA VAL A 202 -1.12 21.88 9.97
C VAL A 202 -0.40 23.20 10.24
N HIS A 203 -1.04 24.30 9.87
CA HIS A 203 -0.52 25.63 10.08
C HIS A 203 -0.40 25.97 11.58
N ARG A 204 0.75 26.51 11.98
CA ARG A 204 1.14 26.71 13.39
C ARG A 204 0.26 27.64 14.22
N ILE A 205 -0.66 28.38 13.62
CA ILE A 205 -1.57 29.29 14.35
C ILE A 205 -3.02 29.18 13.86
N ASN A 206 -3.29 28.35 12.84
CA ASN A 206 -4.63 28.22 12.28
C ASN A 206 -4.94 26.74 12.04
N SER A 207 -5.68 26.14 12.98
CA SER A 207 -6.10 24.73 12.95
C SER A 207 -7.01 24.35 11.78
N ARG A 208 -7.36 25.28 10.87
CA ARG A 208 -8.15 25.03 9.66
C ARG A 208 -7.35 25.21 8.37
N MET A 209 -6.05 25.47 8.46
CA MET A 209 -5.16 25.56 7.32
C MET A 209 -4.09 24.49 7.44
N PHE A 210 -3.79 23.81 6.33
CA PHE A 210 -2.70 22.84 6.28
C PHE A 210 -2.14 22.74 4.87
N VAL A 211 -0.88 22.35 4.78
CA VAL A 211 -0.29 21.88 3.52
C VAL A 211 -0.28 20.36 3.50
N PHE A 212 -0.33 19.79 2.32
CA PHE A 212 -0.34 18.34 2.12
C PHE A 212 0.15 18.02 0.70
N THR A 213 0.54 16.77 0.45
CA THR A 213 0.85 16.29 -0.90
C THR A 213 -0.41 15.78 -1.57
N HIS A 214 -0.56 16.01 -2.88
CA HIS A 214 -1.69 15.54 -3.66
C HIS A 214 -1.24 15.08 -5.06
N GLN A 215 -1.88 14.04 -5.56
CA GLN A 215 -1.62 13.45 -6.88
C GLN A 215 -2.89 12.75 -7.42
N SER A 216 -2.88 12.42 -8.71
CA SER A 216 -3.87 11.60 -9.39
C SER A 216 -3.22 10.85 -10.56
N PHE A 217 -4.00 10.08 -11.33
CA PHE A 217 -3.48 9.47 -12.57
C PHE A 217 -2.99 10.49 -13.61
N VAL A 218 -3.50 11.73 -13.57
CA VAL A 218 -3.18 12.78 -14.53
C VAL A 218 -2.31 13.88 -13.94
N GLU A 219 -2.03 13.81 -12.64
CA GLU A 219 -1.23 14.80 -11.92
C GLU A 219 -0.18 14.11 -11.04
N PRO A 220 1.12 14.28 -11.33
CA PRO A 220 2.17 13.84 -10.42
C PRO A 220 2.13 14.67 -9.13
N ILE A 221 2.74 14.14 -8.08
CA ILE A 221 2.74 14.76 -6.75
C ILE A 221 3.13 16.24 -6.76
N ASN A 222 2.25 17.06 -6.18
CA ASN A 222 2.45 18.48 -5.90
C ASN A 222 2.09 18.76 -4.43
N ILE A 223 2.60 19.85 -3.88
CA ILE A 223 2.21 20.36 -2.56
C ILE A 223 1.02 21.29 -2.74
N TYR A 224 -0.03 21.07 -1.96
CA TYR A 224 -1.25 21.86 -1.91
C TYR A 224 -1.41 22.55 -0.58
N LEU A 225 -2.10 23.69 -0.60
CA LEU A 225 -2.60 24.39 0.58
C LEU A 225 -4.13 24.22 0.63
N TYR A 226 -4.62 23.70 1.76
CA TYR A 226 -6.02 23.76 2.14
C TYR A 226 -6.24 25.01 3.01
N SER A 227 -7.12 25.90 2.56
CA SER A 227 -7.41 27.18 3.21
C SER A 227 -8.60 27.07 4.16
N SER A 228 -8.75 28.01 5.09
CA SER A 228 -9.86 28.00 6.07
C SER A 228 -11.25 28.14 5.46
N ASP A 229 -11.36 28.63 4.23
CA ASP A 229 -12.62 28.71 3.47
C ASP A 229 -12.97 27.39 2.75
N GLY A 230 -12.13 26.37 2.89
CA GLY A 230 -12.30 25.06 2.24
C GLY A 230 -11.71 24.98 0.83
N SER A 231 -11.09 26.05 0.33
CA SER A 231 -10.42 26.03 -0.97
C SER A 231 -9.10 25.27 -0.92
N MET A 232 -8.81 24.58 -2.02
CA MET A 232 -7.59 23.80 -2.22
C MET A 232 -6.83 24.37 -3.42
N GLN A 233 -5.57 24.73 -3.22
CA GLN A 233 -4.72 25.29 -4.28
C GLN A 233 -3.35 24.62 -4.30
N SER A 234 -2.87 24.28 -5.49
CA SER A 234 -1.48 23.83 -5.65
C SER A 234 -0.54 25.01 -5.44
N ILE A 235 0.47 24.83 -4.59
CA ILE A 235 1.49 25.86 -4.30
C ILE A 235 2.85 25.51 -4.92
N THR A 236 2.95 24.37 -5.61
CA THR A 236 4.11 23.95 -6.39
C THR A 236 3.68 23.48 -7.77
N ASP A 237 4.50 23.74 -8.79
CA ASP A 237 4.21 23.30 -10.16
C ASP A 237 5.44 22.72 -10.87
N HIS A 238 6.27 21.99 -10.11
CA HIS A 238 7.58 21.47 -10.55
C HIS A 238 7.55 20.74 -11.90
N ASN A 239 6.44 20.04 -12.20
CA ASN A 239 6.29 19.22 -13.41
C ASN A 239 5.54 19.92 -14.55
N LYS A 240 5.04 21.14 -14.37
CA LYS A 240 4.15 21.82 -15.33
C LYS A 240 4.73 21.96 -16.73
N ALA A 241 6.01 22.35 -16.83
CA ALA A 241 6.69 22.50 -18.12
C ALA A 241 6.90 21.18 -18.86
N LEU A 242 6.99 20.05 -18.15
CA LEU A 242 7.09 18.72 -18.74
C LEU A 242 5.70 18.20 -19.13
N LEU A 243 4.71 18.36 -18.25
CA LEU A 243 3.33 17.95 -18.51
C LEU A 243 2.73 18.68 -19.71
N ALA A 244 3.08 19.94 -19.93
CA ALA A 244 2.66 20.70 -21.11
C ALA A 244 3.14 20.09 -22.45
N LYS A 245 4.12 19.18 -22.43
CA LYS A 245 4.66 18.50 -23.63
C LYS A 245 3.98 17.16 -23.92
N VAL A 246 3.16 16.65 -23.00
CA VAL A 246 2.48 15.36 -23.14
C VAL A 246 0.97 15.55 -23.13
N LYS A 247 0.26 14.63 -23.78
CA LYS A 247 -1.19 14.58 -23.75
C LYS A 247 -1.60 13.37 -22.93
N MET A 248 -2.63 13.56 -22.11
CA MET A 248 -3.23 12.53 -21.27
C MET A 248 -4.72 12.44 -21.56
N SER A 249 -5.27 11.25 -21.37
CA SER A 249 -6.71 11.04 -21.37
C SER A 249 -7.31 11.71 -20.12
N PRO A 250 -8.21 12.69 -20.28
CA PRO A 250 -8.83 13.38 -19.14
C PRO A 250 -9.97 12.57 -18.51
N ALA A 251 -10.36 11.43 -19.10
CA ALA A 251 -11.60 10.73 -18.82
C ALA A 251 -11.40 9.46 -17.95
N ALA A 252 -10.61 9.55 -16.89
CA ALA A 252 -10.58 8.49 -15.90
C ALA A 252 -11.95 8.45 -15.19
N GLU A 253 -12.72 7.38 -15.39
CA GLU A 253 -14.03 7.19 -14.77
C GLU A 253 -14.00 6.01 -13.81
N THR A 254 -14.68 6.17 -12.67
CA THR A 254 -15.03 5.03 -11.82
C THR A 254 -16.36 4.45 -12.25
N PHE A 255 -16.55 3.14 -12.08
CA PHE A 255 -17.87 2.52 -12.21
C PHE A 255 -18.11 1.53 -11.04
N SER A 256 -19.35 1.08 -10.74
CA SER A 256 -19.73 -0.04 -9.79
C SER A 256 -20.45 -1.25 -10.49
N PHE A 257 -20.14 -2.52 -10.17
CA PHE A 257 -20.75 -3.76 -10.74
C PHE A 257 -20.96 -4.79 -9.62
N LEU A 258 -21.81 -5.79 -9.84
CA LEU A 258 -22.00 -6.89 -8.90
C LEU A 258 -20.97 -7.98 -9.18
N GLY A 259 -20.04 -8.18 -8.25
CA GLY A 259 -18.99 -9.19 -8.32
C GLY A 259 -19.41 -10.50 -7.67
N ALA A 260 -18.41 -11.26 -7.22
CA ALA A 260 -18.58 -12.46 -6.43
C ALA A 260 -19.53 -12.19 -5.25
N ARG A 261 -20.31 -13.21 -4.88
CA ARG A 261 -21.35 -13.11 -3.82
C ARG A 261 -22.43 -12.04 -4.06
N SER A 262 -22.50 -11.47 -5.27
CA SER A 262 -23.35 -10.30 -5.58
C SER A 262 -22.99 -9.03 -4.79
N ASP A 263 -21.76 -8.94 -4.29
CA ASP A 263 -21.27 -7.74 -3.62
C ASP A 263 -20.90 -6.65 -4.64
N LYS A 264 -20.94 -5.39 -4.21
CA LYS A 264 -20.53 -4.26 -5.06
C LYS A 264 -19.01 -4.27 -5.20
N VAL A 265 -18.51 -4.22 -6.43
CA VAL A 265 -17.07 -4.14 -6.78
C VAL A 265 -16.80 -2.87 -7.60
N TRP A 266 -15.67 -2.23 -7.34
CA TRP A 266 -15.28 -0.92 -7.91
C TRP A 266 -14.12 -1.08 -8.90
N ARG A 267 -13.94 -0.08 -9.77
CA ARG A 267 -12.83 -0.07 -10.73
C ARG A 267 -12.62 1.30 -11.37
N TRP A 268 -11.49 1.37 -12.07
CA TRP A 268 -11.14 2.43 -13.00
C TRP A 268 -11.34 2.02 -14.45
N TYR A 269 -11.72 3.02 -15.25
CA TYR A 269 -11.70 2.98 -16.70
C TYR A 269 -10.98 4.22 -17.23
N VAL A 270 -10.06 4.03 -18.18
CA VAL A 270 -9.43 5.13 -18.91
C VAL A 270 -9.52 4.82 -20.41
N PRO A 271 -10.13 5.68 -21.24
CA PRO A 271 -10.19 5.45 -22.68
C PRO A 271 -8.82 5.64 -23.33
N PRO A 272 -8.62 5.10 -24.55
CA PRO A 272 -7.47 5.45 -25.39
C PRO A 272 -7.37 6.95 -25.59
N LEU A 273 -6.14 7.47 -25.61
CA LEU A 273 -5.88 8.88 -25.87
C LEU A 273 -6.38 9.32 -27.26
N SER A 274 -6.44 8.39 -28.21
CA SER A 274 -6.97 8.59 -29.56
C SER A 274 -8.49 8.74 -29.63
N GLY A 275 -9.20 8.58 -28.51
CA GLY A 275 -10.66 8.59 -28.47
C GLY A 275 -11.29 7.21 -28.71
N THR A 276 -12.63 7.19 -28.70
CA THR A 276 -13.47 5.97 -28.69
C THR A 276 -14.21 5.72 -30.01
N ASP A 277 -13.94 6.51 -31.06
CA ASP A 277 -14.61 6.41 -32.36
C ASP A 277 -14.22 5.15 -33.15
N LYS A 278 -13.08 4.55 -32.80
CA LYS A 278 -12.56 3.32 -33.39
C LYS A 278 -12.45 2.24 -32.35
N ARG A 279 -12.49 0.99 -32.81
CA ARG A 279 -12.21 -0.14 -31.93
C ARG A 279 -10.79 -0.09 -31.37
N ALA A 280 -10.67 -0.28 -30.07
CA ALA A 280 -9.41 -0.18 -29.35
C ALA A 280 -9.05 -1.49 -28.64
N PRO A 281 -7.75 -1.84 -28.56
CA PRO A 281 -7.30 -2.94 -27.72
C PRO A 281 -7.51 -2.61 -26.23
N LEU A 282 -7.58 -3.66 -25.41
CA LEU A 282 -7.75 -3.55 -23.96
C LEU A 282 -6.46 -3.93 -23.23
N ALA A 283 -6.06 -3.09 -22.28
CA ALA A 283 -5.11 -3.44 -21.24
C ALA A 283 -5.87 -3.62 -19.91
N PHE A 284 -5.96 -4.86 -19.44
CA PHE A 284 -6.69 -5.26 -18.25
C PHE A 284 -5.72 -5.41 -17.07
N PHE A 285 -5.79 -4.47 -16.12
CA PHE A 285 -4.84 -4.32 -15.03
C PHE A 285 -5.30 -5.06 -13.78
N ILE A 286 -4.39 -5.81 -13.17
CA ILE A 286 -4.61 -6.57 -11.94
C ILE A 286 -3.58 -6.11 -10.92
N HIS A 287 -4.02 -5.51 -9.81
CA HIS A 287 -3.10 -4.97 -8.80
C HIS A 287 -2.45 -6.08 -7.96
N GLY A 288 -1.32 -5.73 -7.35
CA GLY A 288 -0.66 -6.51 -6.30
C GLY A 288 -1.35 -6.35 -4.94
N GLY A 289 -0.78 -6.96 -3.91
CA GLY A 289 -1.39 -7.09 -2.58
C GLY A 289 -1.53 -8.58 -2.23
N PRO A 290 -2.72 -9.09 -1.87
CA PRO A 290 -3.96 -8.59 -2.47
C PRO A 290 -4.68 -7.47 -1.72
N GLN A 291 -4.32 -7.18 -0.47
CA GLN A 291 -4.92 -6.11 0.35
C GLN A 291 -4.35 -4.73 -0.02
N SER A 292 -4.55 -4.35 -1.27
CA SER A 292 -4.26 -3.03 -1.84
C SER A 292 -5.33 -2.67 -2.86
N SER A 293 -5.24 -1.50 -3.50
CA SER A 293 -6.14 -1.06 -4.55
C SER A 293 -5.37 -0.30 -5.62
N TRP A 294 -5.90 -0.26 -6.83
CA TRP A 294 -5.58 0.81 -7.77
C TRP A 294 -6.14 2.12 -7.23
N TYR A 295 -5.34 2.90 -6.51
CA TYR A 295 -5.69 4.25 -6.07
C TYR A 295 -5.60 5.27 -7.21
N ASP A 296 -6.36 6.37 -7.16
CA ASP A 296 -6.16 7.54 -8.02
C ASP A 296 -4.83 8.23 -7.69
N ALA A 297 -3.75 7.69 -8.24
CA ALA A 297 -2.40 8.05 -7.87
C ALA A 297 -1.46 8.00 -9.08
N TRP A 298 -0.39 8.77 -9.00
CA TRP A 298 0.62 8.82 -10.04
C TRP A 298 1.61 7.66 -9.90
N GLY A 299 1.52 6.67 -10.78
CA GLY A 299 2.53 5.63 -10.91
C GLY A 299 3.66 6.02 -11.88
N TYR A 300 4.87 5.49 -11.68
CA TYR A 300 5.93 5.60 -12.70
C TYR A 300 5.96 4.39 -13.64
N GLY A 301 5.66 3.17 -13.18
CA GLY A 301 5.64 1.94 -14.00
C GLY A 301 4.23 1.42 -14.36
N TRP A 302 3.21 1.79 -13.60
CA TRP A 302 1.85 1.27 -13.75
C TRP A 302 0.81 2.37 -13.96
N ASN A 303 1.23 3.50 -14.54
CA ASN A 303 0.31 4.62 -14.84
C ASN A 303 -0.54 4.32 -16.07
N PHE A 304 -1.85 4.41 -15.92
CA PHE A 304 -2.82 4.15 -17.00
C PHE A 304 -2.62 5.07 -18.21
N GLN A 305 -2.15 6.31 -18.01
CA GLN A 305 -1.92 7.27 -19.08
C GLN A 305 -0.87 6.80 -20.08
N THR A 306 0.16 6.07 -19.62
CA THR A 306 1.18 5.51 -20.52
C THR A 306 0.55 4.57 -21.53
N TYR A 307 -0.33 3.67 -21.09
CA TYR A 307 -1.00 2.68 -21.95
C TYR A 307 -2.11 3.31 -22.80
N SER A 308 -2.82 4.29 -22.25
CA SER A 308 -3.81 5.07 -22.99
C SER A 308 -3.17 5.79 -24.17
N SER A 309 -1.95 6.34 -23.97
CA SER A 309 -1.18 7.00 -25.02
C SER A 309 -0.77 6.06 -26.16
N GLN A 310 -0.66 4.76 -25.88
CA GLN A 310 -0.39 3.71 -26.89
C GLN A 310 -1.66 3.18 -27.57
N GLY A 311 -2.82 3.77 -27.29
CA GLY A 311 -4.09 3.42 -27.94
C GLY A 311 -4.92 2.36 -27.21
N TYR A 312 -4.54 1.94 -26.01
CA TYR A 312 -5.31 0.96 -25.22
C TYR A 312 -6.40 1.64 -24.40
N ALA A 313 -7.56 1.00 -24.32
CA ALA A 313 -8.47 1.21 -23.21
C ALA A 313 -7.90 0.51 -21.97
N ILE A 314 -8.11 1.07 -20.78
CA ILE A 314 -7.66 0.48 -19.52
C ILE A 314 -8.88 0.14 -18.67
N ILE A 315 -8.87 -1.06 -18.11
CA ILE A 315 -9.82 -1.49 -17.08
C ILE A 315 -9.00 -2.04 -15.92
N ALA A 316 -9.19 -1.49 -14.72
CA ALA A 316 -8.42 -1.85 -13.54
C ALA A 316 -9.36 -2.08 -12.35
N ILE A 317 -9.58 -3.34 -11.99
CA ILE A 317 -10.57 -3.75 -10.99
C ILE A 317 -9.94 -3.86 -9.60
N ASN A 318 -10.64 -3.34 -8.60
CA ASN A 318 -10.32 -3.56 -7.20
C ASN A 318 -11.22 -4.67 -6.65
N PHE A 319 -10.72 -5.89 -6.71
CA PHE A 319 -11.44 -7.13 -6.42
C PHE A 319 -11.55 -7.41 -4.91
N HIS A 320 -12.39 -8.36 -4.50
CA HIS A 320 -12.53 -8.85 -3.12
C HIS A 320 -11.17 -9.11 -2.48
N GLY A 321 -10.91 -8.45 -1.36
CA GLY A 321 -9.58 -8.40 -0.73
C GLY A 321 -8.94 -7.03 -0.80
N SER A 322 -9.35 -6.17 -1.74
CA SER A 322 -8.80 -4.81 -1.87
C SER A 322 -9.03 -3.98 -0.59
N ASP A 323 -8.10 -3.06 -0.31
CA ASP A 323 -8.24 -2.08 0.77
C ASP A 323 -9.20 -0.94 0.37
N SER A 324 -9.39 0.06 1.23
CA SER A 324 -10.25 1.25 1.00
C SER A 324 -11.78 1.04 0.89
N TYR A 325 -12.25 -0.20 0.85
CA TYR A 325 -13.68 -0.54 0.74
C TYR A 325 -14.32 -1.06 2.04
N GLY A 326 -13.54 -1.07 3.13
CA GLY A 326 -13.93 -1.51 4.47
C GLY A 326 -13.37 -2.86 4.84
N GLN A 327 -13.17 -3.10 6.14
CA GLN A 327 -12.43 -4.27 6.62
C GLN A 327 -13.03 -5.61 6.18
N ASN A 328 -14.37 -5.72 6.10
CA ASN A 328 -15.01 -6.96 5.64
C ASN A 328 -14.68 -7.29 4.17
N PHE A 329 -14.55 -6.27 3.31
CA PHE A 329 -14.16 -6.48 1.91
C PHE A 329 -12.68 -6.86 1.82
N THR A 330 -11.83 -6.24 2.62
CA THR A 330 -10.40 -6.59 2.74
C THR A 330 -10.20 -8.02 3.27
N ASP A 331 -10.96 -8.43 4.27
CA ASP A 331 -10.88 -9.77 4.88
C ASP A 331 -11.49 -10.87 4.00
N SER A 332 -12.29 -10.51 2.99
CA SER A 332 -13.01 -11.48 2.17
C SER A 332 -12.10 -12.45 1.41
N ILE A 333 -10.83 -12.07 1.20
CA ILE A 333 -9.84 -12.88 0.51
C ILE A 333 -9.26 -14.02 1.35
N ILE A 334 -9.40 -13.96 2.67
CA ILE A 334 -8.90 -15.01 3.57
C ILE A 334 -9.57 -16.34 3.18
N GLY A 335 -8.75 -17.34 2.86
CA GLY A 335 -9.18 -18.65 2.37
C GLY A 335 -9.76 -18.66 0.95
N ASN A 336 -9.66 -17.54 0.22
CA ASN A 336 -10.28 -17.30 -1.08
C ASN A 336 -9.31 -16.75 -2.14
N TYR A 337 -8.01 -16.95 -1.95
CA TYR A 337 -6.91 -16.40 -2.78
C TYR A 337 -7.15 -16.58 -4.30
N GLY A 338 -7.56 -17.75 -4.77
CA GLY A 338 -7.84 -18.00 -6.20
C GLY A 338 -9.31 -17.92 -6.61
N SER A 339 -10.25 -17.60 -5.69
CA SER A 339 -11.69 -17.70 -5.93
C SER A 339 -12.36 -16.35 -6.16
N LEU A 340 -12.75 -15.62 -5.11
CA LEU A 340 -13.51 -14.36 -5.24
C LEU A 340 -12.79 -13.32 -6.12
N PRO A 341 -11.46 -13.14 -6.00
CA PRO A 341 -10.73 -12.22 -6.87
C PRO A 341 -10.84 -12.61 -8.36
N PHE A 342 -10.74 -13.91 -8.66
CA PHE A 342 -10.85 -14.41 -10.02
C PHE A 342 -12.26 -14.21 -10.59
N GLU A 343 -13.29 -14.49 -9.80
CA GLU A 343 -14.70 -14.26 -10.19
C GLU A 343 -14.99 -12.77 -10.44
N ASP A 344 -14.51 -11.88 -9.58
CA ASP A 344 -14.65 -10.43 -9.77
C ASP A 344 -13.99 -9.95 -11.05
N LEU A 345 -12.77 -10.41 -11.33
CA LEU A 345 -12.05 -10.06 -12.56
C LEU A 345 -12.81 -10.56 -13.80
N GLN A 346 -13.37 -11.77 -13.74
CA GLN A 346 -14.17 -12.34 -14.83
C GLN A 346 -15.44 -11.52 -15.08
N LEU A 347 -16.22 -11.25 -14.03
CA LEU A 347 -17.47 -10.49 -14.08
C LEU A 347 -17.23 -9.03 -14.49
N GLY A 348 -16.21 -8.39 -13.94
CA GLY A 348 -15.90 -7.01 -14.23
C GLY A 348 -15.39 -6.80 -15.66
N LEU A 349 -14.59 -7.74 -16.20
CA LEU A 349 -14.21 -7.70 -17.62
C LEU A 349 -15.45 -7.88 -18.52
N THR A 350 -16.37 -8.78 -18.17
CA THR A 350 -17.62 -8.97 -18.94
C THR A 350 -18.48 -7.72 -18.91
N TYR A 351 -18.65 -7.13 -17.72
CA TYR A 351 -19.38 -5.87 -17.56
C TYR A 351 -18.72 -4.76 -18.40
N ALA A 352 -17.40 -4.61 -18.34
CA ALA A 352 -16.68 -3.56 -19.07
C ALA A 352 -16.84 -3.69 -20.58
N LEU A 353 -16.69 -4.90 -21.15
CA LEU A 353 -16.86 -5.14 -22.58
C LEU A 353 -18.29 -4.89 -23.06
N ASN A 354 -19.29 -5.13 -22.21
CA ASN A 354 -20.68 -4.80 -22.51
C ASN A 354 -20.96 -3.29 -22.44
N LYS A 355 -20.38 -2.60 -21.45
CA LYS A 355 -20.57 -1.16 -21.26
C LYS A 355 -19.85 -0.33 -22.32
N PHE A 356 -18.65 -0.74 -22.72
CA PHE A 356 -17.77 0.02 -23.61
C PHE A 356 -17.60 -0.73 -24.94
N SER A 357 -18.60 -0.61 -25.82
CA SER A 357 -18.72 -1.38 -27.07
C SER A 357 -17.61 -1.14 -28.11
N TYR A 358 -16.81 -0.07 -27.95
CA TYR A 358 -15.64 0.19 -28.79
C TYR A 358 -14.42 -0.63 -28.35
N ILE A 359 -14.40 -1.22 -27.15
CA ILE A 359 -13.31 -2.10 -26.73
C ILE A 359 -13.40 -3.39 -27.54
N ASP A 360 -12.31 -3.78 -28.20
CA ASP A 360 -12.25 -5.00 -28.99
C ASP A 360 -11.88 -6.21 -28.11
N PRO A 361 -12.82 -7.14 -27.85
CA PRO A 361 -12.53 -8.32 -27.03
C PRO A 361 -11.46 -9.24 -27.66
N ASN A 362 -11.22 -9.14 -28.97
CA ASN A 362 -10.18 -9.92 -29.65
C ASN A 362 -8.79 -9.28 -29.55
N ARG A 363 -8.65 -8.14 -28.87
CA ARG A 363 -7.37 -7.42 -28.72
C ARG A 363 -7.13 -7.05 -27.26
N ALA A 364 -7.47 -7.96 -26.35
CA ALA A 364 -7.29 -7.78 -24.92
C ALA A 364 -6.00 -8.43 -24.41
N VAL A 365 -5.34 -7.76 -23.47
CA VAL A 365 -4.15 -8.24 -22.74
C VAL A 365 -4.40 -8.08 -21.25
N ALA A 366 -4.00 -9.06 -20.44
CA ALA A 366 -3.98 -8.92 -18.98
C ALA A 366 -2.55 -8.72 -18.48
N LEU A 367 -2.38 -7.83 -17.51
CA LEU A 367 -1.09 -7.55 -16.90
C LEU A 367 -1.23 -7.28 -15.40
N GLY A 368 -0.28 -7.79 -14.62
CA GLY A 368 -0.27 -7.60 -13.17
C GLY A 368 1.10 -7.86 -12.54
N ALA A 369 1.29 -7.28 -11.35
CA ALA A 369 2.50 -7.44 -10.55
C ALA A 369 2.21 -8.10 -9.21
N SER A 370 3.17 -8.81 -8.62
CA SER A 370 3.03 -9.42 -7.29
C SER A 370 1.85 -10.40 -7.26
N TYR A 371 0.88 -10.22 -6.36
CA TYR A 371 -0.39 -10.94 -6.41
C TYR A 371 -1.12 -10.82 -7.77
N GLY A 372 -1.07 -9.67 -8.44
CA GLY A 372 -1.57 -9.54 -9.80
C GLY A 372 -0.83 -10.44 -10.78
N GLY A 373 0.48 -10.63 -10.58
CA GLY A 373 1.29 -11.59 -11.34
C GLY A 373 0.97 -13.06 -11.00
N TYR A 374 0.61 -13.36 -9.75
CA TYR A 374 0.01 -14.64 -9.35
C TYR A 374 -1.29 -14.89 -10.10
N MET A 375 -2.18 -13.90 -10.11
CA MET A 375 -3.47 -14.00 -10.79
C MET A 375 -3.30 -14.16 -12.31
N ILE A 376 -2.23 -13.62 -12.90
CA ILE A 376 -1.88 -13.88 -14.30
C ILE A 376 -1.58 -15.37 -14.54
N TYR A 377 -0.78 -16.01 -13.69
CA TYR A 377 -0.50 -17.45 -13.81
C TYR A 377 -1.74 -18.30 -13.52
N TRP A 378 -2.55 -17.89 -12.53
CA TRP A 378 -3.83 -18.53 -12.23
C TRP A 378 -4.78 -18.44 -13.44
N ILE A 379 -4.95 -17.25 -14.02
CA ILE A 379 -5.73 -17.03 -15.24
C ILE A 379 -5.23 -17.93 -16.37
N ALA A 380 -3.92 -18.03 -16.60
CA ALA A 380 -3.36 -18.87 -17.66
C ALA A 380 -3.81 -20.35 -17.57
N GLY A 381 -4.06 -20.84 -16.35
CA GLY A 381 -4.56 -22.18 -16.05
C GLY A 381 -6.06 -22.40 -16.24
N HIS A 382 -6.83 -21.32 -16.45
CA HIS A 382 -8.28 -21.29 -16.46
C HIS A 382 -8.81 -20.78 -17.81
N PRO A 383 -9.04 -21.69 -18.79
CA PRO A 383 -9.44 -21.36 -20.16
C PRO A 383 -10.64 -20.42 -20.29
N GLU A 384 -11.59 -20.49 -19.37
CA GLU A 384 -12.77 -19.61 -19.31
C GLU A 384 -12.41 -18.13 -19.14
N MET A 385 -11.22 -17.84 -18.61
CA MET A 385 -10.68 -16.50 -18.49
C MET A 385 -9.51 -16.27 -19.45
N SER A 386 -8.54 -17.18 -19.56
CA SER A 386 -7.35 -16.95 -20.39
C SER A 386 -7.66 -16.79 -21.87
N HIS A 387 -8.66 -17.48 -22.41
CA HIS A 387 -9.07 -17.35 -23.80
C HIS A 387 -9.65 -15.97 -24.15
N ARG A 388 -9.95 -15.15 -23.13
CA ARG A 388 -10.37 -13.75 -23.29
C ARG A 388 -9.21 -12.82 -23.64
N PHE A 389 -7.97 -13.28 -23.54
CA PHE A 389 -6.77 -12.47 -23.74
C PHE A 389 -5.87 -13.06 -24.84
N LYS A 390 -5.24 -12.18 -25.62
CA LYS A 390 -4.25 -12.55 -26.64
C LYS A 390 -2.89 -12.86 -26.05
N THR A 391 -2.55 -12.22 -24.94
CA THR A 391 -1.33 -12.49 -24.19
C THR A 391 -1.49 -12.06 -22.74
N LEU A 392 -0.57 -12.50 -21.89
CA LEU A 392 -0.52 -12.21 -20.47
C LEU A 392 0.86 -11.65 -20.09
N ILE A 393 0.92 -10.81 -19.06
CA ILE A 393 2.17 -10.23 -18.55
C ILE A 393 2.21 -10.35 -17.03
N SER A 394 3.21 -11.07 -16.51
CA SER A 394 3.43 -11.25 -15.08
C SER A 394 4.73 -10.56 -14.65
N HIS A 395 4.65 -9.69 -13.65
CA HIS A 395 5.79 -9.01 -13.03
C HIS A 395 5.94 -9.51 -11.59
N ASN A 396 7.04 -10.20 -11.26
CA ASN A 396 7.31 -10.72 -9.92
C ASN A 396 6.10 -11.49 -9.34
N GLY A 397 5.45 -12.32 -10.15
CA GLY A 397 4.26 -13.08 -9.78
C GLY A 397 4.58 -14.36 -9.01
N VAL A 398 3.71 -14.75 -8.07
CA VAL A 398 3.83 -16.04 -7.36
C VAL A 398 3.34 -17.16 -8.28
N PHE A 399 4.22 -18.12 -8.59
CA PHE A 399 3.88 -19.27 -9.42
C PHE A 399 3.51 -20.51 -8.59
N ASP A 400 4.20 -20.72 -7.46
CA ASP A 400 3.98 -21.81 -6.50
C ASP A 400 3.67 -21.21 -5.12
N THR A 401 2.42 -21.33 -4.69
CA THR A 401 1.92 -20.81 -3.40
C THR A 401 2.49 -21.57 -2.21
N ARG A 402 2.73 -22.88 -2.33
CA ARG A 402 3.36 -23.66 -1.27
C ARG A 402 4.81 -23.24 -1.07
N PHE A 403 5.57 -23.11 -2.16
CA PHE A 403 6.95 -22.63 -2.05
C PHE A 403 7.03 -21.18 -1.57
N LYS A 404 6.08 -20.32 -1.98
CA LYS A 404 5.95 -18.94 -1.44
C LYS A 404 5.90 -18.95 0.09
N GLY A 405 5.11 -19.85 0.68
CA GLY A 405 4.97 -19.99 2.13
C GLY A 405 6.27 -20.27 2.90
N TYR A 406 7.36 -20.62 2.21
CA TYR A 406 8.69 -20.81 2.80
C TYR A 406 9.72 -19.75 2.38
N SER A 407 9.48 -19.07 1.26
CA SER A 407 10.53 -18.31 0.55
C SER A 407 10.33 -16.80 0.60
N THR A 408 9.13 -16.33 0.93
CA THR A 408 8.83 -14.90 1.06
C THR A 408 9.39 -14.31 2.36
N ASP A 409 9.78 -13.04 2.33
CA ASP A 409 10.13 -12.26 3.52
C ASP A 409 8.90 -11.86 4.38
N GLU A 410 7.69 -12.12 3.89
CA GLU A 410 6.41 -11.72 4.49
C GLU A 410 5.56 -12.94 4.91
N LEU A 411 6.09 -13.75 5.82
CA LEU A 411 5.52 -15.06 6.18
C LEU A 411 4.14 -14.94 6.85
N ARG A 412 4.00 -14.01 7.79
CA ARG A 412 2.76 -13.68 8.51
C ARG A 412 1.56 -13.42 7.57
N PHE A 413 1.78 -12.69 6.49
CA PHE A 413 0.76 -12.44 5.47
C PHE A 413 0.34 -13.73 4.75
N SER A 414 1.33 -14.49 4.28
CA SER A 414 1.06 -15.73 3.56
C SER A 414 0.35 -16.78 4.42
N GLU A 415 0.64 -16.83 5.72
CA GLU A 415 -0.06 -17.70 6.68
C GLU A 415 -1.49 -17.21 6.94
N HIS A 416 -1.68 -15.90 7.13
CA HIS A 416 -3.00 -15.33 7.41
C HIS A 416 -3.98 -15.58 6.26
N ASP A 417 -3.57 -15.31 5.02
CA ASP A 417 -4.43 -15.44 3.83
C ASP A 417 -4.91 -16.87 3.57
N VAL A 418 -4.19 -17.88 4.04
CA VAL A 418 -4.58 -19.29 3.94
C VAL A 418 -5.30 -19.82 5.19
N GLY A 419 -5.64 -18.94 6.14
CA GLY A 419 -6.41 -19.27 7.34
C GLY A 419 -5.58 -19.43 8.62
N GLY A 420 -4.37 -18.86 8.67
CA GLY A 420 -3.49 -18.87 9.85
C GLY A 420 -2.68 -20.15 10.03
N TYR A 421 -2.43 -20.89 8.95
CA TYR A 421 -1.67 -22.14 9.00
C TYR A 421 -0.29 -21.96 8.37
N THR A 422 0.72 -22.59 8.97
CA THR A 422 2.02 -22.79 8.32
C THR A 422 1.93 -23.87 7.23
N PRO A 423 2.86 -23.91 6.24
CA PRO A 423 2.74 -24.86 5.13
C PRO A 423 2.82 -26.33 5.53
N TRP A 424 3.43 -26.69 6.66
CA TRP A 424 3.45 -28.07 7.16
C TRP A 424 2.26 -28.42 8.05
N ALA A 425 1.62 -27.43 8.66
CA ALA A 425 0.43 -27.65 9.49
C ALA A 425 -0.81 -27.90 8.64
N ASN A 426 -0.92 -27.22 7.48
CA ASN A 426 -2.00 -27.44 6.52
C ASN A 426 -1.51 -27.27 5.07
N PRO A 427 -0.83 -28.28 4.50
CA PRO A 427 -0.36 -28.22 3.11
C PRO A 427 -1.49 -27.94 2.11
N ASP A 428 -2.67 -28.54 2.31
CA ASP A 428 -3.81 -28.40 1.40
C ASP A 428 -4.29 -26.95 1.26
N ALA A 429 -4.16 -26.13 2.32
CA ALA A 429 -4.52 -24.71 2.27
C ALA A 429 -3.64 -23.92 1.28
N TYR A 430 -2.37 -24.32 1.12
CA TYR A 430 -1.44 -23.72 0.17
C TYR A 430 -1.61 -24.29 -1.25
N GLU A 431 -2.03 -25.55 -1.39
CA GLU A 431 -2.21 -26.18 -2.72
C GLU A 431 -3.54 -25.77 -3.40
N ARG A 432 -4.58 -25.46 -2.61
CA ARG A 432 -5.96 -25.22 -3.12
C ARG A 432 -6.07 -24.25 -4.30
N TYR A 433 -5.21 -23.23 -4.34
CA TYR A 433 -5.19 -22.21 -5.38
C TYR A 433 -3.78 -22.03 -5.97
N ASN A 434 -3.06 -23.14 -6.14
CA ASN A 434 -1.68 -23.14 -6.63
C ASN A 434 -1.62 -23.05 -8.17
N PRO A 435 -1.00 -22.00 -8.77
CA PRO A 435 -0.90 -21.86 -10.22
C PRO A 435 -0.08 -22.94 -10.93
N VAL A 436 0.73 -23.71 -10.19
CA VAL A 436 1.45 -24.87 -10.71
C VAL A 436 0.50 -25.96 -11.22
N ASP A 437 -0.63 -26.16 -10.55
CA ASP A 437 -1.53 -27.28 -10.83
C ASP A 437 -2.15 -27.23 -12.24
N PRO A 438 -2.70 -26.10 -12.71
CA PRO A 438 -3.32 -26.03 -14.03
C PRO A 438 -2.34 -25.68 -15.17
N VAL A 439 -1.02 -25.82 -15.01
CA VAL A 439 -0.03 -25.53 -16.06
C VAL A 439 -0.29 -26.29 -17.37
N ALA A 440 -0.86 -27.50 -17.27
CA ALA A 440 -1.26 -28.28 -18.44
C ALA A 440 -2.33 -27.60 -19.32
N ASN A 441 -3.04 -26.61 -18.79
CA ASN A 441 -4.06 -25.85 -19.51
C ASN A 441 -3.51 -24.56 -20.14
N TRP A 442 -2.25 -24.19 -19.87
CA TRP A 442 -1.68 -22.96 -20.39
C TRP A 442 -1.62 -23.00 -21.92
N THR A 443 -2.08 -21.92 -22.56
CA THR A 443 -2.06 -21.76 -24.03
C THR A 443 -1.65 -20.36 -24.49
N GLN A 444 -1.83 -19.34 -23.66
CA GLN A 444 -1.54 -17.94 -24.01
C GLN A 444 -0.04 -17.65 -23.93
N PRO A 445 0.50 -16.85 -24.85
CA PRO A 445 1.84 -16.29 -24.72
C PRO A 445 1.98 -15.46 -23.44
N ILE A 446 3.13 -15.57 -22.75
CA ILE A 446 3.37 -14.83 -21.49
C ILE A 446 4.74 -14.12 -21.51
N LEU A 447 4.74 -12.82 -21.17
CA LEU A 447 5.94 -12.08 -20.76
C LEU A 447 6.11 -12.18 -19.24
N ILE A 448 7.26 -12.67 -18.80
CA ILE A 448 7.62 -12.78 -17.39
C ILE A 448 8.72 -11.75 -17.09
N ILE A 449 8.53 -10.95 -16.05
CA ILE A 449 9.44 -9.88 -15.65
C ILE A 449 9.88 -10.10 -14.20
N LEU A 450 11.20 -10.10 -13.96
CA LEU A 450 11.77 -10.43 -12.65
C LEU A 450 12.84 -9.44 -12.19
N GLY A 451 12.87 -9.16 -10.88
CA GLY A 451 13.99 -8.52 -10.18
C GLY A 451 14.79 -9.55 -9.39
N ALA A 452 16.12 -9.56 -9.54
CA ALA A 452 16.98 -10.55 -8.87
C ALA A 452 17.13 -10.35 -7.36
N ARG A 453 16.80 -9.16 -6.85
CA ARG A 453 16.86 -8.81 -5.41
C ARG A 453 15.46 -8.77 -4.80
N ASP A 454 14.51 -9.46 -5.41
CA ASP A 454 13.17 -9.62 -4.90
C ASP A 454 13.14 -10.72 -3.83
N TYR A 455 13.04 -10.32 -2.56
CA TYR A 455 12.85 -11.23 -1.44
C TYR A 455 11.37 -11.43 -1.08
N ARG A 456 10.46 -10.64 -1.69
CA ARG A 456 9.02 -10.76 -1.52
C ARG A 456 8.48 -11.93 -2.33
N VAL A 457 8.84 -11.97 -3.61
CA VAL A 457 8.58 -13.08 -4.52
C VAL A 457 9.90 -13.46 -5.19
N PRO A 458 10.65 -14.41 -4.60
CA PRO A 458 11.94 -14.83 -5.14
C PRO A 458 11.88 -15.21 -6.62
N ASP A 459 12.88 -14.77 -7.39
CA ASP A 459 12.95 -14.88 -8.84
C ASP A 459 12.77 -16.32 -9.37
N THR A 460 13.11 -17.33 -8.57
CA THR A 460 12.85 -18.74 -8.84
C THR A 460 11.38 -19.04 -9.18
N GLN A 461 10.43 -18.26 -8.65
CA GLN A 461 9.01 -18.36 -8.97
C GLN A 461 8.77 -18.11 -10.48
N GLY A 462 9.27 -16.99 -10.99
CA GLY A 462 9.13 -16.64 -12.40
C GLY A 462 10.00 -17.47 -13.33
N ILE A 463 11.22 -17.85 -12.90
CA ILE A 463 12.08 -18.75 -13.68
C ILE A 463 11.39 -20.11 -13.87
N SER A 464 10.72 -20.62 -12.84
CA SER A 464 9.96 -21.88 -12.92
C SER A 464 8.78 -21.78 -13.89
N ALA A 465 8.00 -20.69 -13.82
CA ALA A 465 6.92 -20.43 -14.78
C ALA A 465 7.43 -20.30 -16.23
N PHE A 466 8.57 -19.63 -16.43
CA PHE A 466 9.20 -19.51 -17.74
C PHE A 466 9.60 -20.87 -18.30
N ASN A 467 10.23 -21.72 -17.48
CA ASN A 467 10.59 -23.08 -17.89
C ASN A 467 9.36 -23.92 -18.23
N ALA A 468 8.26 -23.79 -17.49
CA ALA A 468 6.99 -24.45 -17.80
C ALA A 468 6.46 -24.05 -19.19
N LEU A 469 6.46 -22.74 -19.51
CA LEU A 469 6.08 -22.22 -20.83
C LEU A 469 6.96 -22.79 -21.95
N GLN A 470 8.29 -22.78 -21.74
CA GLN A 470 9.25 -23.32 -22.71
C GLN A 470 9.03 -24.81 -22.96
N ARG A 471 8.79 -25.61 -21.90
CA ARG A 471 8.51 -27.05 -22.01
C ARG A 471 7.16 -27.35 -22.69
N ARG A 472 6.20 -26.45 -22.53
CA ARG A 472 4.89 -26.49 -23.20
C ARG A 472 4.95 -26.05 -24.67
N GLY A 473 6.07 -25.47 -25.13
CA GLY A 473 6.17 -24.88 -26.46
C GLY A 473 5.32 -23.61 -26.63
N ILE A 474 4.99 -22.94 -25.53
CA ILE A 474 4.21 -21.70 -25.54
C ILE A 474 5.17 -20.53 -25.71
N GLU A 475 4.82 -19.60 -26.60
CA GLU A 475 5.66 -18.43 -26.83
C GLU A 475 5.80 -17.61 -25.54
N SER A 476 7.03 -17.33 -25.14
CA SER A 476 7.31 -16.66 -23.88
C SER A 476 8.58 -15.83 -23.96
N ARG A 477 8.65 -14.80 -23.11
CA ARG A 477 9.83 -13.93 -22.96
C ARG A 477 10.12 -13.75 -21.47
N LEU A 478 11.40 -13.81 -21.11
CA LEU A 478 11.89 -13.49 -19.78
C LEU A 478 12.65 -12.15 -19.83
N LEU A 479 12.19 -11.16 -19.06
CA LEU A 479 12.90 -9.92 -18.82
C LEU A 479 13.43 -9.92 -17.38
N TYR A 480 14.75 -9.97 -17.23
CA TYR A 480 15.41 -10.17 -15.93
C TYR A 480 16.27 -8.95 -15.59
N PHE A 481 16.05 -8.36 -14.42
CA PHE A 481 16.78 -7.19 -13.93
C PHE A 481 17.66 -7.56 -12.71
N PRO A 482 18.99 -7.73 -12.88
CA PRO A 482 19.88 -8.20 -11.81
C PRO A 482 20.01 -7.29 -10.58
N ASN A 483 19.63 -6.02 -10.70
CA ASN A 483 19.83 -5.00 -9.66
C ASN A 483 18.52 -4.42 -9.11
N GLU A 484 17.37 -4.91 -9.59
CA GLU A 484 16.05 -4.48 -9.13
C GLU A 484 15.54 -5.40 -8.03
N ASN A 485 14.69 -4.85 -7.16
CA ASN A 485 13.99 -5.59 -6.11
C ASN A 485 12.59 -6.01 -6.62
N HIS A 486 11.61 -6.09 -5.73
CA HIS A 486 10.21 -6.36 -6.09
C HIS A 486 9.61 -5.35 -7.09
N TRP A 487 10.24 -4.18 -7.27
CA TRP A 487 9.86 -3.16 -8.23
C TRP A 487 11.04 -2.77 -9.12
N VAL A 488 10.75 -2.22 -10.30
CA VAL A 488 11.76 -1.60 -11.17
C VAL A 488 11.90 -0.12 -10.81
N LEU A 489 12.91 0.20 -10.02
CA LEU A 489 13.14 1.53 -9.44
C LEU A 489 14.17 2.34 -10.23
N ASN A 490 15.14 1.69 -10.88
CA ASN A 490 16.10 2.42 -11.70
C ASN A 490 15.41 2.97 -12.96
N THR A 491 15.56 4.26 -13.22
CA THR A 491 14.88 4.94 -14.32
C THR A 491 15.23 4.36 -15.70
N LEU A 492 16.47 3.94 -15.94
CA LEU A 492 16.86 3.34 -17.23
C LEU A 492 16.28 1.94 -17.40
N ASN A 493 16.26 1.15 -16.33
CA ASN A 493 15.58 -0.15 -16.34
C ASN A 493 14.07 0.02 -16.56
N LEU A 494 13.46 1.06 -16.00
CA LEU A 494 12.05 1.36 -16.21
C LEU A 494 11.72 1.69 -17.67
N LEU A 495 12.61 2.39 -18.37
CA LEU A 495 12.46 2.62 -19.82
C LEU A 495 12.51 1.31 -20.60
N ALA A 496 13.48 0.44 -20.30
CA ALA A 496 13.56 -0.89 -20.91
C ALA A 496 12.33 -1.74 -20.57
N TRP A 497 11.82 -1.64 -19.33
CA TRP A 497 10.60 -2.30 -18.90
C TRP A 497 9.40 -1.88 -19.76
N TYR A 498 9.18 -0.58 -19.96
CA TYR A 498 8.10 -0.08 -20.81
C TYR A 498 8.25 -0.52 -22.26
N GLU A 499 9.45 -0.43 -22.82
CA GLU A 499 9.71 -0.86 -24.20
C GLU A 499 9.33 -2.33 -24.40
N GLN A 500 9.73 -3.21 -23.48
CA GLN A 500 9.44 -4.63 -23.56
C GLN A 500 7.96 -4.96 -23.32
N VAL A 501 7.32 -4.32 -22.34
CA VAL A 501 5.90 -4.50 -22.05
C VAL A 501 5.05 -4.04 -23.24
N LEU A 502 5.22 -2.80 -23.68
CA LEU A 502 4.42 -2.23 -24.77
C LEU A 502 4.70 -2.94 -26.10
N GLY A 503 5.97 -3.28 -26.38
CA GLY A 503 6.35 -4.05 -27.56
C GLY A 503 5.73 -5.45 -27.57
N TRP A 504 5.68 -6.11 -26.41
CA TRP A 504 5.00 -7.41 -26.27
C TRP A 504 3.50 -7.29 -26.48
N MET A 505 2.85 -6.31 -25.85
CA MET A 505 1.41 -6.06 -26.06
C MET A 505 1.11 -5.81 -27.54
N HIS A 506 1.86 -4.91 -28.19
CA HIS A 506 1.67 -4.59 -29.61
C HIS A 506 1.81 -5.79 -30.53
N LYS A 507 2.76 -6.70 -30.26
CA LYS A 507 2.94 -7.93 -31.05
C LYS A 507 1.68 -8.79 -31.10
N TRP A 508 0.90 -8.81 -30.02
CA TRP A 508 -0.26 -9.72 -29.87
C TRP A 508 -1.61 -9.05 -30.15
N THR A 509 -1.66 -7.71 -30.17
CA THR A 509 -2.90 -6.97 -30.40
C THR A 509 -2.96 -6.21 -31.71
N ASN A 510 -1.88 -6.11 -32.48
CA ASN A 510 -1.86 -5.51 -33.81
C ASN A 510 -1.49 -6.57 -34.84
#